data_AF-A0A7W0HN84-F1
#
_entry.id   AF-A0A7W0HN84-F1
#
_cell.length_a   1.000
_cell.length_b   1.000
_cell.length_c   1.000
_cell.angle_alpha   90.00
_cell.angle_beta   90.00
_cell.angle_gamma   90.00
#
_symmetry.space_group_name_H-M   'P 1'
#
loop_
_entity.id
_entity.type
_entity.pdbx_description
1 polymer ?
#
loop_
_entity_poly.entity_id
_entity_poly.type
_entity_poly.pdbx_seq_one_letter_code
_entity_poly.pdbx_strand_id
1 'polypeptide(L)'
;MAENAHDPGMSRLAAEPWLYFFLSHAHVKPHHLIDDDPGRLVMTFFRDLCQHLMQMTNCPGGELPGYVDLSMRSGTEWDPEIKRALGVCRAFVPLYGPRYFASEYCAMEWGAFSHREQLHRKASTVSSTQRAIVPVLWSHFDPGGAPQVARNIQLTSFDMDARYRRIGIYGLLSTKRWDDYDTATYEIARDIVETAELTQIEPCDPSMFDSIENPFQGTIEVGP
;
A
#
# COMPACT_ATOMS: atom_id res chain seq x y z
N MET A 1 35.89 24.51 -1.78
CA MET A 1 35.01 23.90 -2.81
C MET A 1 34.92 22.43 -2.45
N ALA A 2 33.86 22.04 -1.76
CA ALA A 2 33.62 20.65 -1.38
C ALA A 2 32.75 20.05 -2.48
N GLU A 3 33.31 19.09 -3.20
CA GLU A 3 32.63 18.31 -4.22
C GLU A 3 31.62 17.39 -3.52
N ASN A 4 30.33 17.66 -3.72
CA ASN A 4 29.27 16.76 -3.28
C ASN A 4 29.40 15.47 -4.07
N ALA A 5 29.84 14.40 -3.40
CA ALA A 5 29.75 13.05 -3.91
C ALA A 5 28.27 12.70 -4.10
N HIS A 6 27.79 12.82 -5.33
CA HIS A 6 26.48 12.37 -5.73
C HIS A 6 26.52 10.84 -5.83
N ASP A 7 25.89 10.16 -4.85
CA ASP A 7 25.79 8.71 -4.84
C ASP A 7 24.96 8.23 -6.05
N PRO A 8 25.56 7.50 -7.02
CA PRO A 8 24.86 7.05 -8.21
C PRO A 8 23.71 6.07 -7.92
N GLY A 9 23.67 5.43 -6.74
CA GLY A 9 22.55 4.59 -6.32
C GLY A 9 21.29 5.40 -6.01
N MET A 10 21.45 6.54 -5.33
CA MET A 10 20.36 7.47 -4.98
C MET A 10 19.71 8.09 -6.24
N SER A 11 20.54 8.35 -7.27
CA SER A 11 20.12 8.94 -8.54
C SER A 11 19.18 8.03 -9.36
N ARG A 12 19.33 6.70 -9.23
CA ARG A 12 18.46 5.72 -9.91
C ARG A 12 17.18 5.43 -9.14
N LEU A 13 17.18 5.58 -7.80
CA LEU A 13 15.99 5.46 -6.96
C LEU A 13 15.09 6.70 -7.07
N ALA A 14 15.67 7.88 -7.28
CA ALA A 14 14.94 9.10 -7.64
C ALA A 14 14.34 9.07 -9.06
N ALA A 15 14.68 8.06 -9.87
CA ALA A 15 14.35 8.02 -11.29
C ALA A 15 12.96 7.44 -11.62
N GLU A 16 12.17 6.98 -10.63
CA GLU A 16 10.85 6.39 -10.86
C GLU A 16 9.69 7.25 -10.33
N PRO A 17 9.54 8.53 -10.73
CA PRO A 17 8.44 9.39 -10.27
C PRO A 17 7.05 8.88 -10.69
N TRP A 18 7.03 7.90 -11.60
CA TRP A 18 5.82 7.25 -12.07
C TRP A 18 5.29 6.16 -11.14
N LEU A 19 6.05 5.68 -10.15
CA LEU A 19 5.53 4.69 -9.20
C LEU A 19 4.69 5.38 -8.12
N TYR A 20 3.40 5.57 -8.41
CA TYR A 20 2.46 6.21 -7.50
C TYR A 20 2.18 5.37 -6.27
N PHE A 21 2.01 4.05 -6.41
CA PHE A 21 1.62 3.24 -5.26
C PHE A 21 2.24 1.85 -5.16
N PHE A 22 2.30 1.37 -3.92
CA PHE A 22 2.54 -0.04 -3.59
C PHE A 22 1.26 -0.64 -3.01
N LEU A 23 0.73 -1.70 -3.64
CA LEU A 23 -0.45 -2.43 -3.17
C LEU A 23 -0.05 -3.60 -2.28
N SER A 24 -0.22 -3.42 -0.97
CA SER A 24 0.06 -4.44 0.03
C SER A 24 -1.18 -5.28 0.28
N HIS A 25 -1.06 -6.60 0.12
CA HIS A 25 -2.18 -7.54 0.29
C HIS A 25 -1.73 -8.85 0.94
N ALA A 26 -2.68 -9.53 1.59
CA ALA A 26 -2.39 -10.83 2.17
C ALA A 26 -2.29 -11.90 1.07
N HIS A 27 -1.16 -12.60 1.04
CA HIS A 27 -1.01 -13.77 0.19
C HIS A 27 -1.88 -14.92 0.71
N VAL A 28 -2.60 -15.56 -0.20
CA VAL A 28 -3.41 -16.75 0.11
C VAL A 28 -2.81 -17.93 -0.64
N LYS A 29 -2.40 -18.96 0.10
CA LYS A 29 -1.99 -20.22 -0.52
C LYS A 29 -3.21 -20.83 -1.22
N PRO A 30 -3.08 -21.26 -2.49
CA PRO A 30 -4.15 -21.95 -3.20
C PRO A 30 -4.64 -23.13 -2.36
N HIS A 31 -5.95 -23.22 -2.17
CA HIS A 31 -6.55 -24.38 -1.52
C HIS A 31 -7.12 -25.29 -2.59
N HIS A 32 -6.67 -26.55 -2.64
CA HIS A 32 -7.08 -27.56 -3.64
C HIS A 32 -8.59 -27.87 -3.72
N LEU A 33 -9.42 -27.29 -2.84
CA LEU A 33 -10.87 -27.47 -2.79
C LEU A 33 -11.64 -26.19 -3.15
N ILE A 34 -10.94 -25.06 -3.33
CA ILE A 34 -11.52 -23.76 -3.61
C ILE A 34 -10.88 -23.29 -4.92
N ASP A 35 -11.66 -23.33 -5.99
CA ASP A 35 -11.23 -22.97 -7.35
C ASP A 35 -11.12 -21.44 -7.56
N ASP A 36 -11.61 -20.67 -6.59
CA ASP A 36 -11.46 -19.21 -6.56
C ASP A 36 -10.07 -18.85 -6.05
N ASP A 37 -9.17 -18.48 -6.97
CA ASP A 37 -7.87 -17.89 -6.67
C ASP A 37 -8.05 -16.44 -6.18
N PRO A 38 -7.86 -16.15 -4.87
CA PRO A 38 -7.99 -14.79 -4.35
C PRO A 38 -6.98 -13.83 -4.97
N GLY A 39 -5.82 -14.34 -5.43
CA GLY A 39 -4.82 -13.57 -6.16
C GLY A 39 -5.36 -13.01 -7.48
N ARG A 40 -6.27 -13.73 -8.15
CA ARG A 40 -6.92 -13.27 -9.39
C ARG A 40 -7.76 -12.01 -9.17
N LEU A 41 -8.50 -11.93 -8.06
CA LEU A 41 -9.31 -10.75 -7.75
C LEU A 41 -8.43 -9.56 -7.36
N VAL A 42 -7.36 -9.79 -6.60
CA VAL A 42 -6.37 -8.74 -6.30
C VAL A 42 -5.75 -8.20 -7.58
N MET A 43 -5.40 -9.08 -8.53
CA MET A 43 -4.85 -8.66 -9.81
C MET A 43 -5.83 -7.92 -10.71
N THR A 44 -7.11 -8.29 -10.65
CA THR A 44 -8.17 -7.54 -11.32
C THR A 44 -8.20 -6.12 -10.76
N PHE A 45 -8.30 -5.98 -9.44
CA PHE A 45 -8.30 -4.67 -8.78
C PHE A 45 -7.04 -3.84 -9.05
N PHE A 46 -5.86 -4.45 -8.98
CA PHE A 46 -4.60 -3.78 -9.26
C PHE A 46 -4.54 -3.22 -10.69
N ARG A 47 -4.93 -4.02 -11.68
CA ARG A 47 -4.93 -3.57 -13.09
C ARG A 47 -5.91 -2.42 -13.29
N ASP A 48 -7.11 -2.52 -12.73
CA ASP A 48 -8.16 -1.53 -12.92
C ASP A 48 -7.78 -0.21 -12.21
N LEU A 49 -7.12 -0.25 -11.03
CA LEU A 49 -6.48 0.91 -10.42
C LEU A 49 -5.43 1.54 -11.35
N CYS A 50 -4.48 0.75 -11.86
CA CYS A 50 -3.45 1.25 -12.77
C CYS A 50 -4.05 1.95 -14.00
N GLN A 51 -5.14 1.42 -14.57
CA GLN A 51 -5.84 2.05 -15.70
C GLN A 51 -6.36 3.44 -15.33
N HIS A 52 -7.00 3.60 -14.17
CA HIS A 52 -7.47 4.92 -13.72
C HIS A 52 -6.31 5.89 -13.46
N LEU A 53 -5.26 5.46 -12.75
CA LEU A 53 -4.09 6.31 -12.48
C LEU A 53 -3.40 6.76 -13.77
N MET A 54 -3.33 5.92 -14.79
CA MET A 54 -2.77 6.31 -16.10
C MET A 54 -3.59 7.38 -16.81
N GLN A 55 -4.90 7.49 -16.53
CA GLN A 55 -5.72 8.60 -17.06
C GLN A 55 -5.61 9.88 -16.22
N MET A 56 -5.24 9.76 -14.94
CA MET A 56 -5.13 10.88 -14.00
C MET A 56 -3.73 11.50 -13.95
N THR A 57 -2.71 10.81 -14.45
CA THR A 57 -1.30 11.16 -14.27
C THR A 57 -0.54 11.13 -15.60
N ASN A 58 0.65 11.73 -15.62
CA ASN A 58 1.54 11.70 -16.80
C ASN A 58 2.49 10.49 -16.78
N CYS A 59 2.00 9.31 -16.38
CA CYS A 59 2.78 8.08 -16.35
C CYS A 59 3.30 7.74 -17.76
N PRO A 60 4.62 7.47 -17.93
CA PRO A 60 5.18 7.12 -19.24
C PRO A 60 4.54 5.85 -19.82
N GLY A 61 4.38 5.82 -21.14
CA GLY A 61 3.92 4.62 -21.83
C GLY A 61 4.88 3.44 -21.64
N GLY A 62 4.35 2.28 -21.26
CA GLY A 62 5.12 1.06 -21.01
C GLY A 62 5.41 0.76 -19.54
N GLU A 63 5.21 1.75 -18.66
CA GLU A 63 5.35 1.59 -17.21
C GLU A 63 3.97 1.46 -16.54
N LEU A 64 3.91 0.81 -15.37
CA LEU A 64 2.71 0.78 -14.53
C LEU A 64 2.86 1.77 -13.38
N PRO A 65 1.82 2.54 -13.03
CA PRO A 65 1.89 3.50 -11.92
C PRO A 65 1.84 2.83 -10.54
N GLY A 66 1.77 1.50 -10.47
CA GLY A 66 1.66 0.74 -9.24
C GLY A 66 2.57 -0.49 -9.24
N TYR A 67 2.85 -0.97 -8.03
CA TYR A 67 3.51 -2.26 -7.78
C TYR A 67 2.63 -3.14 -6.90
N VAL A 68 2.60 -4.44 -7.15
CA VAL A 68 1.96 -5.45 -6.31
C VAL A 68 2.84 -6.70 -6.27
N ASP A 69 3.13 -7.21 -5.07
CA ASP A 69 3.88 -8.46 -4.92
C ASP A 69 2.93 -9.67 -4.99
N LEU A 70 3.01 -10.43 -6.08
CA LEU A 70 2.27 -11.68 -6.27
C LEU A 70 3.09 -12.92 -5.90
N SER A 71 4.33 -12.75 -5.45
CA SER A 71 5.20 -13.86 -5.15
C SER A 71 4.72 -14.54 -3.86
N MET A 72 4.31 -15.82 -3.96
CA MET A 72 3.90 -16.61 -2.79
C MET A 72 5.12 -17.13 -2.00
N ARG A 73 6.11 -16.27 -1.77
CA ARG A 73 7.36 -16.70 -1.14
C ARG A 73 7.18 -16.80 0.38
N SER A 74 7.46 -17.98 0.89
CA SER A 74 7.63 -18.23 2.32
C SER A 74 9.12 -18.12 2.66
N GLY A 75 9.55 -16.95 3.13
CA GLY A 75 10.93 -16.70 3.55
C GLY A 75 11.08 -15.33 4.22
N THR A 76 12.13 -15.17 5.03
CA THR A 76 12.47 -13.93 5.75
C THR A 76 13.31 -12.96 4.91
N GLU A 77 13.85 -13.40 3.78
CA GLU A 77 14.63 -12.56 2.88
C GLU A 77 13.68 -11.83 1.92
N TRP A 78 13.49 -10.54 2.19
CA TRP A 78 12.69 -9.64 1.35
C TRP A 78 13.31 -9.50 -0.05
N ASP A 79 12.49 -9.71 -1.08
CA ASP A 79 12.91 -9.56 -2.46
C ASP A 79 13.45 -8.14 -2.68
N PRO A 80 14.66 -7.98 -3.28
CA PRO A 80 15.21 -6.67 -3.61
C PRO A 80 14.24 -5.78 -4.39
N GLU A 81 13.37 -6.36 -5.22
CA GLU A 81 12.36 -5.61 -5.97
C GLU A 81 11.30 -4.98 -5.07
N ILE A 82 10.90 -5.67 -4.01
CA ILE A 82 9.89 -5.21 -3.05
C ILE A 82 10.48 -4.11 -2.18
N LYS A 83 11.71 -4.28 -1.71
CA LYS A 83 12.45 -3.21 -1.01
C LYS A 83 12.58 -1.98 -1.89
N ARG A 84 12.96 -2.15 -3.16
CA ARG A 84 13.04 -1.05 -4.13
C ARG A 84 11.68 -0.36 -4.29
N ALA A 85 10.62 -1.13 -4.53
CA ALA A 85 9.27 -0.58 -4.72
C ALA A 85 8.78 0.19 -3.48
N LEU A 86 8.98 -0.33 -2.27
CA LEU A 86 8.67 0.37 -1.00
C LEU A 86 9.53 1.62 -0.80
N GLY A 87 10.77 1.60 -1.28
CA GLY A 87 11.70 2.73 -1.18
C GLY A 87 11.31 3.90 -2.07
N VAL A 88 10.66 3.65 -3.21
CA VAL A 88 10.39 4.67 -4.23
C VAL A 88 8.90 4.98 -4.45
N CYS A 89 7.96 4.11 -4.04
CA CYS A 89 6.53 4.37 -4.22
C CYS A 89 6.10 5.64 -3.47
N ARG A 90 5.10 6.35 -3.97
CA ARG A 90 4.67 7.63 -3.37
C ARG A 90 3.56 7.45 -2.32
N ALA A 91 2.72 6.44 -2.49
CA ALA A 91 1.66 6.05 -1.57
C ALA A 91 1.71 4.55 -1.26
N PHE A 92 1.33 4.18 -0.04
CA PHE A 92 1.17 2.78 0.37
C PHE A 92 -0.31 2.45 0.48
N VAL A 93 -0.74 1.39 -0.22
CA VAL A 93 -2.15 1.00 -0.36
C VAL A 93 -2.37 -0.36 0.29
N PRO A 94 -2.70 -0.41 1.58
CA PRO A 94 -2.97 -1.65 2.30
C PRO A 94 -4.42 -2.12 2.09
N LEU A 95 -4.58 -3.39 1.70
CA LEU A 95 -5.88 -4.05 1.52
C LEU A 95 -6.42 -4.58 2.85
N TYR A 96 -7.18 -3.76 3.57
CA TYR A 96 -7.73 -4.08 4.89
C TYR A 96 -8.72 -5.24 4.85
N GLY A 97 -8.46 -6.21 5.71
CA GLY A 97 -9.31 -7.36 5.94
C GLY A 97 -8.67 -8.28 6.98
N PRO A 98 -9.39 -9.31 7.45
CA PRO A 98 -8.89 -10.16 8.54
C PRO A 98 -7.54 -10.82 8.21
N ARG A 99 -7.35 -11.26 6.95
CA ARG A 99 -6.10 -11.89 6.50
C ARG A 99 -4.92 -10.92 6.45
N TYR A 100 -5.18 -9.66 6.10
CA TYR A 100 -4.15 -8.62 6.02
C TYR A 100 -3.54 -8.37 7.40
N PHE A 101 -4.38 -8.18 8.40
CA PHE A 101 -3.93 -7.93 9.77
C PHE A 101 -3.30 -9.14 10.45
N ALA A 102 -3.57 -10.36 9.97
CA ALA A 102 -2.92 -11.58 10.43
C ALA A 102 -1.58 -11.89 9.71
N SER A 103 -1.23 -11.14 8.67
CA SER A 103 -0.04 -11.39 7.86
C SER A 103 1.17 -10.64 8.42
N GLU A 104 2.16 -11.38 8.92
CA GLU A 104 3.45 -10.82 9.33
C GLU A 104 4.15 -10.09 8.18
N TYR A 105 4.04 -10.62 6.97
CA TYR A 105 4.60 -9.99 5.78
C TYR A 105 4.00 -8.61 5.52
N CYS A 106 2.67 -8.50 5.54
CA CYS A 106 1.98 -7.21 5.38
C CYS A 106 2.33 -6.24 6.51
N ALA A 107 2.52 -6.75 7.72
CA ALA A 107 2.97 -5.94 8.85
C ALA A 107 4.37 -5.37 8.59
N MET A 108 5.31 -6.18 8.11
CA MET A 108 6.65 -5.72 7.80
C MET A 108 6.63 -4.68 6.66
N GLU A 109 5.87 -4.90 5.58
CA GLU A 109 5.71 -3.92 4.47
C GLU A 109 5.19 -2.57 4.99
N TRP A 110 4.16 -2.62 5.84
CA TRP A 110 3.62 -1.43 6.51
C TRP A 110 4.68 -0.73 7.37
N GLY A 111 5.46 -1.51 8.13
CA GLY A 111 6.51 -1.03 9.02
C GLY A 111 7.59 -0.28 8.24
N ALA A 112 8.06 -0.87 7.13
CA ALA A 112 9.04 -0.27 6.23
C ALA A 112 8.57 1.08 5.69
N PHE A 113 7.36 1.13 5.12
CA PHE A 113 6.83 2.37 4.57
C PHE A 113 6.57 3.42 5.66
N SER A 114 6.00 3.02 6.81
CA SER A 114 5.74 3.93 7.93
C SER A 114 7.03 4.51 8.51
N HIS A 115 8.11 3.73 8.55
CA HIS A 115 9.42 4.21 8.96
C HIS A 115 9.97 5.27 8.00
N ARG A 116 9.94 4.99 6.68
CA ARG A 116 10.34 5.94 5.63
C ARG A 116 9.56 7.26 5.73
N GLU A 117 8.25 7.16 5.87
CA GLU A 117 7.38 8.33 6.01
C GLU A 117 7.67 9.13 7.29
N GLN A 118 7.98 8.46 8.40
CA GLN A 118 8.39 9.14 9.64
C GLN A 118 9.70 9.91 9.46
N LEU A 119 10.69 9.33 8.79
CA LEU A 119 11.95 10.00 8.47
C LEU A 119 11.71 11.23 7.58
N HIS A 120 10.90 11.07 6.53
CA HIS A 120 10.52 12.18 5.64
C HIS A 120 9.89 13.35 6.43
N ARG A 121 8.93 13.07 7.32
CA ARG A 121 8.32 14.14 8.14
C ARG A 121 9.29 14.81 9.11
N LYS A 122 10.27 14.08 9.65
CA LYS A 122 11.31 14.67 10.52
C LYS A 122 12.27 15.58 9.74
N ALA A 123 12.50 15.29 8.45
CA ALA A 123 13.37 16.08 7.59
C ALA A 123 12.64 17.26 6.92
N SER A 124 11.32 17.17 6.73
CA SER A 124 10.52 18.22 6.12
C SER A 124 10.33 19.41 7.06
N THR A 125 10.44 20.62 6.52
CA THR A 125 10.11 21.87 7.23
C THR A 125 8.61 22.18 7.22
N VAL A 126 7.84 21.45 6.40
CA VAL A 126 6.39 21.57 6.30
C VAL A 126 5.74 20.53 7.20
N SER A 127 5.02 20.99 8.22
CA SER A 127 4.22 20.12 9.08
C SER A 127 2.97 19.65 8.34
N SER A 128 3.06 18.53 7.63
CA SER A 128 1.90 17.82 7.10
C SER A 128 1.48 16.72 8.08
N THR A 129 0.23 16.76 8.52
CA THR A 129 -0.40 15.68 9.30
C THR A 129 -0.91 14.54 8.41
N GLN A 130 -0.91 14.74 7.10
CA GLN A 130 -1.43 13.77 6.14
C GLN A 130 -0.48 12.56 6.07
N ARG A 131 -1.06 11.37 6.10
CA ARG A 131 -0.33 10.12 5.94
C ARG A 131 -0.22 9.78 4.46
N ALA A 132 0.90 9.22 4.03
CA ALA A 132 1.06 8.68 2.68
C ALA A 132 0.52 7.24 2.54
N ILE A 133 -0.46 6.88 3.37
CA ILE A 133 -1.06 5.55 3.44
C ILE A 133 -2.54 5.70 3.09
N VAL A 134 -2.96 5.00 2.04
CA VAL A 134 -4.32 5.03 1.48
C VAL A 134 -4.98 3.68 1.70
N PRO A 135 -5.63 3.45 2.86
CA PRO A 135 -6.20 2.15 3.18
C PRO A 135 -7.46 1.87 2.37
N VAL A 136 -7.52 0.65 1.82
CA VAL A 136 -8.65 0.15 1.02
C VAL A 136 -9.32 -0.99 1.77
N LEU A 137 -10.63 -0.89 2.00
CA LEU A 137 -11.42 -2.00 2.53
C LEU A 137 -11.53 -3.12 1.49
N TRP A 138 -10.75 -4.18 1.69
CA TRP A 138 -10.79 -5.37 0.84
C TRP A 138 -11.99 -6.24 1.17
N SER A 139 -12.17 -6.57 2.45
CA SER A 139 -13.32 -7.31 2.95
C SER A 139 -13.75 -6.81 4.32
N HIS A 140 -15.00 -7.04 4.68
CA HIS A 140 -15.50 -6.70 6.01
C HIS A 140 -14.58 -7.28 7.11
N PHE A 141 -14.24 -6.46 8.09
CA PHE A 141 -13.50 -6.85 9.28
C PHE A 141 -14.07 -6.09 10.49
N ASP A 142 -13.81 -6.62 11.69
CA ASP A 142 -14.10 -5.91 12.93
C ASP A 142 -12.99 -4.88 13.22
N PRO A 143 -13.27 -3.56 13.23
CA PRO A 143 -12.29 -2.53 13.57
C PRO A 143 -11.65 -2.73 14.95
N GLY A 144 -12.37 -3.34 15.90
CA GLY A 144 -11.88 -3.68 17.24
C GLY A 144 -10.81 -4.77 17.25
N GLY A 145 -10.62 -5.50 16.14
CA GLY A 145 -9.59 -6.51 15.96
C GLY A 145 -8.36 -6.05 15.17
N ALA A 146 -8.39 -4.87 14.55
CA ALA A 146 -7.25 -4.36 13.78
C ALA A 146 -6.11 -3.86 14.69
N PRO A 147 -4.84 -3.87 14.25
CA PRO A 147 -3.73 -3.26 15.00
C PRO A 147 -3.95 -1.77 15.26
N GLN A 148 -3.47 -1.24 16.40
CA GLN A 148 -3.67 0.16 16.78
C GLN A 148 -3.15 1.14 15.71
N VAL A 149 -2.01 0.83 15.10
CA VAL A 149 -1.40 1.64 14.02
C VAL A 149 -2.30 1.76 12.80
N ALA A 150 -3.14 0.75 12.53
CA ALA A 150 -4.09 0.75 11.42
C ALA A 150 -5.39 1.47 11.77
N ARG A 151 -5.86 1.39 13.04
CA ARG A 151 -7.07 2.09 13.51
C ARG A 151 -6.95 3.62 13.47
N ASN A 152 -5.73 4.11 13.62
CA ASN A 152 -5.44 5.55 13.62
C ASN A 152 -5.43 6.16 12.20
N ILE A 153 -5.54 5.34 11.15
CA ILE A 153 -5.65 5.82 9.77
C ILE A 153 -7.11 5.76 9.37
N GLN A 154 -7.65 6.91 8.96
CA GLN A 154 -9.00 6.97 8.43
C GLN A 154 -9.04 6.13 7.15
N LEU A 155 -10.00 5.20 7.07
CA LEU A 155 -10.33 4.57 5.80
C LEU A 155 -10.58 5.66 4.76
N THR A 156 -10.22 5.43 3.50
CA THR A 156 -10.58 6.30 2.37
C THR A 156 -12.03 6.79 2.54
N SER A 157 -12.17 8.06 2.94
CA SER A 157 -13.40 8.63 3.55
C SER A 157 -14.23 9.43 2.56
N PHE A 158 -13.98 9.27 1.25
CA PHE A 158 -14.86 9.83 0.24
C PHE A 158 -16.29 9.35 0.49
N ASP A 159 -17.25 10.00 -0.18
CA ASP A 159 -18.65 9.59 -0.20
C ASP A 159 -18.82 8.27 -0.97
N MET A 160 -18.05 7.26 -0.56
CA MET A 160 -18.02 5.93 -1.10
C MET A 160 -19.40 5.33 -0.92
N ASP A 161 -19.80 4.49 -1.86
CA ASP A 161 -21.09 3.82 -1.80
C ASP A 161 -21.26 3.08 -0.46
N ALA A 162 -22.44 3.18 0.15
CA ALA A 162 -22.75 2.48 1.40
C ALA A 162 -22.53 0.96 1.29
N ARG A 163 -22.58 0.40 0.08
CA ARG A 163 -22.24 -0.98 -0.23
C ARG A 163 -20.74 -1.24 -0.12
N TYR A 164 -19.87 -0.39 -0.66
CA TYR A 164 -18.42 -0.53 -0.52
C TYR A 164 -18.04 -0.65 0.97
N ARG A 165 -18.51 0.27 1.82
CA ARG A 165 -18.23 0.24 3.27
C ARG A 165 -18.72 -1.03 3.97
N ARG A 166 -19.69 -1.73 3.39
CA ARG A 166 -20.27 -2.95 3.97
C ARG A 166 -19.53 -4.21 3.57
N ILE A 167 -19.13 -4.33 2.30
CA ILE A 167 -18.64 -5.60 1.75
C ILE A 167 -17.21 -5.54 1.18
N GLY A 168 -16.64 -4.34 1.04
CA GLY A 168 -15.31 -4.11 0.48
C GLY A 168 -15.18 -4.47 -1.00
N ILE A 169 -13.99 -4.25 -1.57
CA ILE A 169 -13.69 -4.58 -2.97
C ILE A 169 -13.94 -6.05 -3.30
N TYR A 170 -13.52 -6.98 -2.43
CA TYR A 170 -13.75 -8.40 -2.60
C TYR A 170 -15.25 -8.71 -2.71
N GLY A 171 -16.07 -8.13 -1.84
CA GLY A 171 -17.52 -8.33 -1.88
C GLY A 171 -18.16 -7.80 -3.16
N LEU A 172 -17.72 -6.62 -3.63
CA LEU A 172 -18.22 -6.03 -4.88
C LEU A 172 -17.88 -6.92 -6.09
N LEU A 173 -16.62 -7.36 -6.21
CA LEU A 173 -16.15 -8.26 -7.27
C LEU A 173 -16.87 -9.61 -7.23
N SER A 174 -16.89 -10.27 -6.06
CA SER A 174 -17.47 -11.61 -5.88
C SER A 174 -18.98 -11.63 -6.10
N THR A 175 -19.67 -10.51 -5.85
CA THR A 175 -21.12 -10.37 -6.09
C THR A 175 -21.45 -9.71 -7.44
N LYS A 176 -20.43 -9.46 -8.28
CA LYS A 176 -20.57 -8.87 -9.63
C LYS A 176 -21.31 -7.53 -9.62
N ARG A 177 -21.02 -6.68 -8.64
CA ARG A 177 -21.57 -5.32 -8.52
C ARG A 177 -20.64 -4.34 -9.24
N TRP A 178 -20.64 -4.40 -10.56
CA TRP A 178 -19.67 -3.69 -11.41
C TRP A 178 -19.76 -2.17 -11.26
N ASP A 179 -20.95 -1.56 -11.31
CA ASP A 179 -21.09 -0.11 -11.18
C ASP A 179 -20.54 0.43 -9.84
N ASP A 180 -20.84 -0.29 -8.74
CA ASP A 180 -20.35 0.02 -7.40
C ASP A 180 -18.83 -0.17 -7.30
N TYR A 181 -18.29 -1.22 -7.94
CA TYR A 181 -16.86 -1.53 -8.01
C TYR A 181 -16.08 -0.50 -8.82
N ASP A 182 -16.57 -0.12 -10.00
CA ASP A 182 -15.93 0.85 -10.88
C ASP A 182 -15.88 2.22 -10.21
N THR A 183 -16.99 2.64 -9.59
CA THR A 183 -17.06 3.88 -8.81
C THR A 183 -16.06 3.87 -7.65
N ALA A 184 -16.04 2.80 -6.85
CA ALA A 184 -15.11 2.68 -5.74
C ALA A 184 -13.64 2.69 -6.20
N THR A 185 -13.32 1.99 -7.30
CA THR A 185 -11.96 1.89 -7.84
C THR A 185 -11.49 3.23 -8.38
N TYR A 186 -12.35 3.99 -9.07
CA TYR A 186 -12.04 5.34 -9.53
C TYR A 186 -11.75 6.30 -8.36
N GLU A 187 -12.58 6.29 -7.32
CA GLU A 187 -12.40 7.16 -6.15
C GLU A 187 -11.12 6.81 -5.36
N ILE A 188 -10.80 5.51 -5.21
CA ILE A 188 -9.54 5.07 -4.62
C ILE A 188 -8.35 5.53 -5.47
N ALA A 189 -8.44 5.40 -6.80
CA ALA A 189 -7.38 5.87 -7.70
C ALA A 189 -7.14 7.38 -7.54
N ARG A 190 -8.20 8.18 -7.43
CA ARG A 190 -8.09 9.62 -7.19
C ARG A 190 -7.39 9.91 -5.87
N ASP A 191 -7.74 9.22 -4.79
CA ASP A 191 -7.08 9.41 -3.48
C ASP A 191 -5.60 9.06 -3.49
N ILE A 192 -5.23 7.99 -4.21
CA ILE A 192 -3.83 7.62 -4.37
C ILE A 192 -3.06 8.75 -5.03
N VAL A 193 -3.60 9.34 -6.10
CA VAL A 193 -2.96 10.46 -6.81
C VAL A 193 -2.88 11.68 -5.90
N GLU A 194 -3.99 12.10 -5.30
CA GLU A 194 -4.05 13.25 -4.39
C GLU A 194 -3.07 13.08 -3.21
N THR A 195 -3.06 11.91 -2.57
CA THR A 195 -2.13 11.61 -1.46
C THR A 195 -0.68 11.61 -1.92
N ALA A 196 -0.37 11.01 -3.08
CA ALA A 196 0.99 10.98 -3.63
C ALA A 196 1.49 12.38 -4.02
N GLU A 197 0.61 13.28 -4.46
CA GLU A 197 0.93 14.66 -4.82
C GLU A 197 1.04 15.59 -3.61
N LEU A 198 0.21 15.38 -2.58
CA LEU A 198 0.23 16.19 -1.36
C LEU A 198 1.39 15.84 -0.43
N THR A 199 1.70 14.56 -0.28
CA THR A 199 2.69 14.10 0.71
C THR A 199 4.12 14.14 0.18
N GLN A 200 4.32 13.93 -1.13
CA GLN A 200 5.62 13.95 -1.81
C GLN A 200 6.73 13.23 -1.02
N ILE A 201 6.43 12.02 -0.51
CA ILE A 201 7.41 11.26 0.28
C ILE A 201 8.65 10.99 -0.57
N GLU A 202 9.79 11.44 -0.06
CA GLU A 202 11.07 11.29 -0.74
C GLU A 202 11.49 9.81 -0.84
N PRO A 203 12.09 9.40 -1.98
CA PRO A 203 12.68 8.08 -2.13
C PRO A 203 13.75 7.79 -1.08
N CYS A 204 13.98 6.51 -0.82
CA CYS A 204 14.87 6.08 0.23
C CYS A 204 15.69 4.85 -0.18
N ASP A 205 16.84 4.65 0.46
CA ASP A 205 17.69 3.48 0.21
C ASP A 205 17.00 2.17 0.68
N PRO A 206 16.84 1.16 -0.20
CA PRO A 206 16.27 -0.16 0.13
C PRO A 206 16.91 -0.87 1.33
N SER A 207 18.20 -0.62 1.62
CA SER A 207 18.92 -1.22 2.76
C SER A 207 18.36 -0.78 4.12
N MET A 208 17.62 0.33 4.18
CA MET A 208 16.93 0.75 5.42
C MET A 208 15.84 -0.24 5.86
N PHE A 209 15.46 -1.19 5.01
CA PHE A 209 14.46 -2.20 5.31
C PHE A 209 15.04 -3.53 5.82
N ASP A 210 16.35 -3.61 6.04
CA ASP A 210 17.01 -4.84 6.52
C ASP A 210 16.69 -5.19 7.98
N SER A 211 16.13 -4.25 8.75
CA SER A 211 15.82 -4.44 10.18
C SER A 211 14.51 -3.75 10.56
N ILE A 212 13.42 -4.18 9.93
CA ILE A 212 12.06 -3.68 10.22
C ILE A 212 11.39 -4.52 11.29
N GLU A 213 10.95 -3.86 12.36
CA GLU A 213 10.11 -4.47 13.39
C GLU A 213 8.67 -4.62 12.88
N ASN A 214 7.98 -5.67 13.34
CA ASN A 214 6.58 -5.91 13.01
C ASN A 214 5.66 -4.93 13.78
N PRO A 215 5.02 -3.95 13.11
CA PRO A 215 4.20 -2.92 13.76
C PRO A 215 2.80 -3.40 14.14
N PHE A 216 2.38 -4.59 13.70
CA PHE A 216 1.07 -5.16 14.05
C PHE A 216 1.08 -5.86 15.40
N GLN A 217 2.27 -6.16 15.94
CA GLN A 217 2.42 -6.61 17.32
C GLN A 217 2.40 -5.40 18.26
N GLY A 218 1.29 -5.24 18.99
CA GLY A 218 1.26 -4.35 20.14
C GLY A 218 1.90 -5.04 21.33
N THR A 219 2.88 -4.41 21.98
CA THR A 219 3.21 -4.72 23.37
C THR A 219 1.92 -4.61 24.16
N ILE A 220 1.46 -5.72 24.73
CA ILE A 220 0.42 -5.66 25.77
C ILE A 220 1.09 -4.92 26.94
N GLU A 221 0.85 -3.62 27.08
CA GLU A 221 1.07 -2.97 28.36
C GLU A 221 0.06 -3.59 29.33
N VAL A 222 0.50 -4.64 30.02
CA VAL A 222 -0.13 -5.09 31.25
C VAL A 222 0.18 -4.00 32.28
N GLY A 223 -0.72 -3.03 32.39
CA GLY A 223 -0.69 -2.05 33.47
C GLY A 223 -0.80 -2.75 34.85
N PRO A 224 -0.27 -2.12 35.92
CA PRO A 224 -0.09 -2.73 37.23
C PRO A 224 -1.40 -3.08 37.95
#